data_AF-A0A838RKB9-F1
#
_entry.id   AF-A0A838RKB9-F1
#
_cell.length_a   1.000
_cell.length_b   1.000
_cell.length_c   1.000
_cell.angle_alpha   90.00
_cell.angle_beta   90.00
_cell.angle_gamma   90.00
#
_symmetry.space_group_name_H-M   'P 1'
#
loop_
_entity.id
_entity.type
_entity.pdbx_description
1 polymer ?
#
loop_
_entity_poly.entity_id
_entity_poly.type
_entity_poly.pdbx_seq_one_letter_code
_entity_poly.pdbx_strand_id
1 'polypeptide(L)'
;ALGYRYDPAASEVEPKPLELPVDAAARVRRTLERLPSYGASEHGPLLCRTEVVQGVSTALGLPALDEAQAEVLLTRGVVGRELVRRGYQTTALWVNGRHLAPAREGYDYYLPRVLSVPATPQRVMWAEGFRVHLPLLVRDGETVVYLELVGPRQAVHANWAALRTYNRVFHVAGARLSTCKEDGLTTLKATLPSGWDHWCLIHRQASCAQMTPGQPFYLVDLNLAPIPATFFPFLSHALSLPLLAGWTEYLWVEGRLRGLVQPLSVGCIGAGGWRVHADDTAGWEAIVSEGLRERLLLWEETAYLTDQTQREEPSLAPSHPT
;
A
#
# COMPACT_ATOMS: atom_id res chain seq x y z
N ALA A 1 7.05 -26.75 -26.09
CA ALA A 1 7.18 -27.48 -24.81
C ALA A 1 6.16 -26.89 -23.85
N LEU A 2 5.37 -27.71 -23.17
CA LEU A 2 4.39 -27.23 -22.20
C LEU A 2 5.16 -26.55 -21.05
N GLY A 3 4.87 -25.30 -20.70
CA GLY A 3 5.65 -24.53 -19.71
C GLY A 3 5.35 -24.90 -18.24
N TYR A 4 4.95 -26.15 -18.02
CA TYR A 4 4.69 -26.73 -16.72
C TYR A 4 5.58 -27.94 -16.47
N ARG A 5 5.86 -28.21 -15.18
CA ARG A 5 6.47 -29.44 -14.68
C ARG A 5 5.50 -30.10 -13.69
N TYR A 6 5.44 -31.42 -13.69
CA TYR A 6 4.72 -32.15 -12.65
C TYR A 6 5.65 -32.36 -11.45
N ASP A 7 5.23 -31.95 -10.26
CA ASP A 7 5.87 -32.32 -9.01
C ASP A 7 5.22 -33.60 -8.47
N PRO A 8 5.91 -34.76 -8.55
CA PRO A 8 5.38 -36.02 -8.06
C PRO A 8 5.23 -36.08 -6.53
N ALA A 9 5.95 -35.24 -5.77
CA ALA A 9 5.85 -35.21 -4.31
C ALA A 9 4.57 -34.49 -3.85
N ALA A 10 4.23 -33.38 -4.50
CA ALA A 10 3.00 -32.64 -4.25
C ALA A 10 1.79 -33.22 -5.00
N SER A 11 2.03 -34.05 -6.02
CA SER A 11 1.01 -34.45 -7.00
C SER A 11 0.35 -33.25 -7.70
N GLU A 12 1.15 -32.20 -7.94
CA GLU A 12 0.69 -30.91 -8.49
C GLU A 12 1.46 -30.56 -9.77
N VAL A 13 0.84 -29.74 -10.62
CA VAL A 13 1.45 -29.21 -11.85
C VAL A 13 1.89 -27.77 -11.57
N GLU A 14 3.19 -27.54 -11.58
CA GLU A 14 3.79 -26.23 -11.34
C GLU A 14 4.29 -25.59 -12.63
N PRO A 15 4.24 -24.26 -12.76
CA PRO A 15 4.93 -23.55 -13.84
C PRO A 15 6.43 -23.83 -13.80
N LYS A 16 7.06 -23.99 -14.96
CA LYS A 16 8.51 -24.22 -15.02
C LYS A 16 9.25 -23.02 -14.41
N PRO A 17 10.19 -23.24 -13.47
CA PRO A 17 10.97 -22.16 -12.88
C PRO A 17 11.67 -21.32 -13.94
N LEU A 18 11.70 -20.01 -13.71
CA LEU A 18 12.43 -19.06 -14.54
C LEU A 18 13.81 -18.82 -13.94
N GLU A 19 14.85 -18.95 -14.76
CA GLU A 19 16.19 -18.53 -14.40
C GLU A 19 16.27 -17.01 -14.55
N LEU A 20 16.38 -16.31 -13.42
CA LEU A 20 16.45 -14.85 -13.40
C LEU A 20 17.90 -14.39 -13.24
N PRO A 21 18.31 -13.31 -13.94
CA PRO A 21 19.63 -12.75 -13.74
C PRO A 21 19.75 -12.14 -12.34
N VAL A 22 20.98 -12.08 -11.80
CA VAL A 22 21.26 -11.55 -10.45
C VAL A 22 20.77 -10.11 -10.29
N ASP A 23 20.79 -9.30 -11.36
CA ASP A 23 20.33 -7.91 -11.38
C ASP A 23 18.86 -7.74 -11.83
N ALA A 24 18.06 -8.82 -11.78
CA ALA A 24 16.67 -8.81 -12.26
C ALA A 24 15.83 -7.68 -11.67
N ALA A 25 15.90 -7.44 -10.35
CA ALA A 25 15.14 -6.39 -9.69
C ALA A 25 15.44 -4.99 -10.28
N ALA A 26 16.72 -4.68 -10.49
CA ALA A 26 17.14 -3.39 -11.06
C ALA A 26 16.71 -3.24 -12.54
N ARG A 27 16.68 -4.33 -13.30
CA ARG A 27 16.18 -4.33 -14.69
C ARG A 27 14.67 -4.14 -14.76
N VAL A 28 13.92 -4.88 -13.93
CA VAL A 28 12.47 -4.77 -13.83
C VAL A 28 12.07 -3.36 -13.44
N ARG A 29 12.69 -2.79 -12.41
CA ARG A 29 12.43 -1.42 -11.95
C ARG A 29 12.57 -0.40 -13.09
N ARG A 30 13.72 -0.38 -13.76
CA ARG A 30 13.99 0.51 -14.91
C ARG A 30 13.00 0.31 -16.05
N THR A 31 12.55 -0.92 -16.27
CA THR A 31 11.58 -1.25 -17.30
C THR A 31 10.21 -0.69 -16.96
N LEU A 32 9.71 -0.98 -15.74
CA LEU A 32 8.42 -0.48 -15.28
C LEU A 32 8.38 1.06 -15.28
N GLU A 33 9.49 1.74 -14.97
CA GLU A 33 9.58 3.21 -15.00
C GLU A 33 9.34 3.83 -16.38
N ARG A 34 9.63 3.07 -17.44
CA ARG A 34 9.51 3.52 -18.84
C ARG A 34 8.19 3.14 -19.48
N LEU A 35 7.41 2.26 -18.85
CA LEU A 35 6.13 1.83 -19.40
C LEU A 35 5.13 2.99 -19.38
N PRO A 36 4.30 3.12 -20.43
CA PRO A 36 3.23 4.09 -20.42
C PRO A 36 2.22 3.76 -19.32
N SER A 37 1.70 4.80 -18.68
CA SER A 37 0.57 4.67 -17.75
C SER A 37 -0.70 5.21 -18.42
N TYR A 38 -1.81 4.49 -18.23
CA TYR A 38 -3.11 4.83 -18.78
C TYR A 38 -4.02 5.34 -17.68
N GLY A 39 -4.67 6.48 -17.87
CA GLY A 39 -5.65 7.00 -16.90
C GLY A 39 -7.03 6.37 -17.13
N ALA A 40 -7.68 5.92 -16.06
CA ALA A 40 -9.11 5.61 -16.03
C ALA A 40 -9.79 6.43 -14.94
N SER A 41 -10.97 6.98 -15.20
CA SER A 41 -11.68 7.88 -14.26
C SER A 41 -11.94 7.26 -12.89
N GLU A 42 -12.13 5.94 -12.84
CA GLU A 42 -12.50 5.21 -11.62
C GLU A 42 -11.31 4.54 -10.92
N HIS A 43 -10.22 4.26 -11.65
CA HIS A 43 -9.11 3.44 -11.15
C HIS A 43 -7.77 4.17 -11.11
N GLY A 44 -7.73 5.43 -11.54
CA GLY A 44 -6.50 6.22 -11.58
C GLY A 44 -5.52 5.69 -12.64
N PRO A 45 -4.21 5.80 -12.40
CA PRO A 45 -3.18 5.28 -13.30
C PRO A 45 -3.18 3.74 -13.35
N LEU A 46 -3.12 3.21 -14.56
CA LEU A 46 -3.13 1.79 -14.90
C LEU A 46 -1.88 1.43 -15.72
N LEU A 47 -1.36 0.22 -15.55
CA LEU A 47 -0.36 -0.37 -16.45
C LEU A 47 -0.98 -1.52 -17.23
N CYS A 48 -0.74 -1.59 -18.55
CA CYS A 48 -1.17 -2.74 -19.35
C CYS A 48 -0.35 -3.98 -18.96
N ARG A 49 -1.04 -5.07 -18.60
CA ARG A 49 -0.42 -6.34 -18.18
C ARG A 49 0.46 -6.91 -19.29
N THR A 50 -0.02 -6.90 -20.53
CA THR A 50 0.70 -7.41 -21.70
C THR A 50 2.01 -6.64 -21.91
N GLU A 51 1.98 -5.31 -21.81
CA GLU A 51 3.18 -4.46 -21.93
C GLU A 51 4.16 -4.67 -20.77
N VAL A 52 3.66 -4.88 -19.55
CA VAL A 52 4.50 -5.22 -18.38
C VAL A 52 5.22 -6.55 -18.61
N VAL A 53 4.49 -7.60 -18.97
CA VAL A 53 5.05 -8.95 -19.18
C VAL A 53 6.05 -8.95 -20.34
N GLN A 54 5.70 -8.34 -21.48
CA GLN A 54 6.57 -8.29 -22.66
C GLN A 54 7.83 -7.43 -22.40
N GLY A 55 7.66 -6.27 -21.79
CA GLY A 55 8.76 -5.37 -21.46
C GLY A 55 9.75 -6.03 -20.51
N VAL A 56 9.25 -6.67 -19.45
CA VAL A 56 10.10 -7.37 -18.47
C VAL A 56 10.75 -8.60 -19.07
N SER A 57 10.02 -9.43 -19.81
CA SER A 57 10.59 -10.61 -20.49
C SER A 57 11.78 -10.21 -21.38
N THR A 58 11.62 -9.14 -22.16
CA THR A 58 12.68 -8.58 -23.00
C THR A 58 13.86 -8.08 -22.17
N ALA A 59 13.62 -7.32 -21.10
CA ALA A 59 14.68 -6.76 -20.26
C ALA A 59 15.48 -7.83 -19.51
N LEU A 60 14.83 -8.94 -19.15
CA LEU A 60 15.43 -10.07 -18.45
C LEU A 60 16.06 -11.10 -19.41
N GLY A 61 15.86 -10.96 -20.72
CA GLY A 61 16.33 -11.95 -21.71
C GLY A 61 15.61 -13.29 -21.61
N LEU A 62 14.36 -13.28 -21.14
CA LEU A 62 13.55 -14.49 -21.00
C LEU A 62 12.91 -14.85 -22.35
N PRO A 63 12.67 -16.14 -22.63
CA PRO A 63 11.85 -16.55 -23.77
C PRO A 63 10.41 -16.02 -23.63
N ALA A 64 9.62 -16.21 -24.69
CA ALA A 64 8.18 -15.95 -24.64
C ALA A 64 7.57 -16.75 -23.47
N LEU A 65 7.01 -16.01 -22.52
CA LEU A 65 6.41 -16.56 -21.30
C LEU A 65 5.01 -17.05 -21.61
N ASP A 66 4.63 -18.19 -21.06
CA ASP A 66 3.22 -18.56 -21.03
C ASP A 66 2.47 -17.82 -19.92
N GLU A 67 1.14 -17.99 -19.90
CA GLU A 67 0.25 -17.30 -18.98
C GLU A 67 0.54 -17.65 -17.51
N ALA A 68 0.90 -18.90 -17.22
CA ALA A 68 1.22 -19.33 -15.86
C ALA A 68 2.55 -18.75 -15.37
N GLN A 69 3.57 -18.71 -16.22
CA GLN A 69 4.85 -18.08 -15.92
C GLN A 69 4.71 -16.57 -15.72
N ALA A 70 3.91 -15.92 -16.56
CA ALA A 70 3.57 -14.51 -16.41
C ALA A 70 2.87 -14.25 -15.07
N GLU A 71 1.91 -15.11 -14.70
CA GLU A 71 1.19 -14.99 -13.43
C GLU A 71 2.12 -15.17 -12.22
N VAL A 72 3.02 -16.14 -12.25
CA VAL A 72 4.01 -16.32 -11.18
C VAL A 72 4.91 -15.10 -11.04
N LEU A 73 5.40 -14.53 -12.16
CA LEU A 73 6.22 -13.31 -12.13
C LEU A 73 5.48 -12.12 -11.51
N LEU A 74 4.21 -11.95 -11.87
CA LEU A 74 3.37 -10.84 -11.42
C LEU A 74 2.91 -10.98 -9.97
N THR A 75 2.64 -12.20 -9.49
CA THR A 75 2.05 -12.41 -8.15
C THR A 75 3.08 -12.73 -7.08
N ARG A 76 4.12 -13.50 -7.40
CA ARG A 76 5.10 -14.01 -6.42
C ARG A 76 6.55 -13.68 -6.79
N GLY A 77 6.78 -13.25 -8.03
CA GLY A 77 8.10 -12.99 -8.57
C GLY A 77 8.63 -11.59 -8.27
N VAL A 78 9.76 -11.29 -8.90
CA VAL A 78 10.41 -9.96 -8.83
C VAL A 78 9.50 -8.85 -9.39
N VAL A 79 8.66 -9.15 -10.38
CA VAL A 79 7.77 -8.14 -10.99
C VAL A 79 6.69 -7.72 -10.02
N GLY A 80 6.03 -8.67 -9.36
CA GLY A 80 5.05 -8.39 -8.32
C GLY A 80 5.59 -7.50 -7.21
N ARG A 81 6.80 -7.81 -6.72
CA ARG A 81 7.47 -6.99 -5.70
C ARG A 81 7.73 -5.56 -6.16
N GLU A 82 8.24 -5.36 -7.36
CA GLU A 82 8.47 -4.01 -7.90
C GLU A 82 7.14 -3.26 -8.17
N LEU A 83 6.10 -3.94 -8.63
CA LEU A 83 4.77 -3.35 -8.80
C LEU A 83 4.20 -2.87 -7.47
N VAL A 84 4.25 -3.72 -6.44
CA VAL A 84 3.80 -3.40 -5.07
C VAL A 84 4.59 -2.22 -4.52
N ARG A 85 5.92 -2.23 -4.65
CA ARG A 85 6.79 -1.11 -4.24
C ARG A 85 6.40 0.22 -4.90
N ARG A 86 5.87 0.19 -6.13
CA ARG A 86 5.41 1.37 -6.87
C ARG A 86 3.94 1.74 -6.63
N GLY A 87 3.25 1.02 -5.75
CA GLY A 87 1.84 1.26 -5.40
C GLY A 87 0.84 0.65 -6.37
N TYR A 88 1.23 -0.34 -7.18
CA TYR A 88 0.32 -1.08 -8.05
C TYR A 88 -0.18 -2.37 -7.40
N GLN A 89 -1.31 -2.86 -7.90
CA GLN A 89 -1.83 -4.19 -7.62
C GLN A 89 -1.14 -5.21 -8.54
N THR A 90 -1.09 -6.46 -8.10
CA THR A 90 -0.59 -7.59 -8.91
C THR A 90 -1.72 -8.27 -9.69
N THR A 91 -2.97 -8.12 -9.22
CA THR A 91 -4.18 -8.57 -9.91
C THR A 91 -4.58 -7.58 -10.99
N ALA A 92 -4.88 -8.09 -12.19
CA ALA A 92 -5.32 -7.27 -13.30
C ALA A 92 -6.85 -7.17 -13.38
N LEU A 93 -7.33 -6.04 -13.89
CA LEU A 93 -8.72 -5.76 -14.20
C LEU A 93 -8.93 -5.78 -15.71
N TRP A 94 -10.08 -6.28 -16.15
CA TRP A 94 -10.48 -6.24 -17.55
C TRP A 94 -11.08 -4.88 -17.89
N VAL A 95 -10.42 -4.09 -18.76
CA VAL A 95 -10.84 -2.72 -19.07
C VAL A 95 -10.97 -2.53 -20.58
N ASN A 96 -12.03 -1.84 -21.00
CA ASN A 96 -12.18 -1.40 -22.39
C ASN A 96 -11.23 -0.23 -22.66
N GLY A 97 -10.36 -0.35 -23.66
CA GLY A 97 -9.38 0.67 -24.02
C GLY A 97 -9.98 2.03 -24.34
N ARG A 98 -11.26 2.10 -24.74
CA ARG A 98 -11.96 3.37 -25.02
C ARG A 98 -12.23 4.20 -23.77
N HIS A 99 -12.19 3.59 -22.59
CA HIS A 99 -12.35 4.31 -21.31
C HIS A 99 -11.02 4.81 -20.74
N LEU A 100 -9.93 4.63 -21.50
CA LEU A 100 -8.59 5.03 -21.09
C LEU A 100 -8.18 6.37 -21.68
N ALA A 101 -7.23 7.02 -21.00
CA ALA A 101 -6.49 8.16 -21.50
C ALA A 101 -4.98 7.82 -21.52
N PRO A 102 -4.32 7.71 -22.69
CA PRO A 102 -4.91 7.78 -24.03
C PRO A 102 -5.82 6.58 -24.34
N ALA A 103 -6.82 6.80 -25.19
CA ALA A 103 -7.75 5.74 -25.61
C ALA A 103 -7.04 4.70 -26.47
N ARG A 104 -7.47 3.44 -26.35
CA ARG A 104 -7.00 2.29 -27.12
C ARG A 104 -8.16 1.48 -27.68
N GLU A 105 -7.90 0.73 -28.73
CA GLU A 105 -8.85 -0.24 -29.24
C GLU A 105 -8.79 -1.55 -28.45
N GLY A 106 -9.94 -2.22 -28.37
CA GLY A 106 -10.06 -3.54 -27.75
C GLY A 106 -10.18 -3.51 -26.23
N TYR A 107 -10.02 -4.70 -25.65
CA TYR A 107 -10.01 -4.93 -24.22
C TYR A 107 -8.68 -5.57 -23.85
N ASP A 108 -8.14 -5.19 -22.70
CA ASP A 108 -6.92 -5.78 -22.17
C ASP A 108 -6.97 -5.80 -20.64
N TYR A 109 -6.02 -6.50 -20.05
CA TYR A 109 -5.81 -6.58 -18.62
C TYR A 109 -4.92 -5.44 -18.15
N TYR A 110 -5.36 -4.72 -17.12
CA TYR A 110 -4.66 -3.59 -16.56
C TYR A 110 -4.41 -3.75 -15.06
N LEU A 111 -3.22 -3.38 -14.61
CA LEU A 111 -2.79 -3.39 -13.22
C LEU A 111 -3.05 -2.00 -12.63
N PRO A 112 -4.06 -1.84 -11.76
CA PRO A 112 -4.39 -0.54 -11.19
C PRO A 112 -3.44 -0.13 -10.07
N ARG A 113 -3.33 1.19 -9.86
CA ARG A 113 -2.84 1.69 -8.58
C ARG A 113 -3.77 1.29 -7.45
N VAL A 114 -3.17 0.95 -6.31
CA VAL A 114 -3.86 0.35 -5.17
C VAL A 114 -4.77 1.36 -4.47
N LEU A 115 -4.27 2.59 -4.32
CA LEU A 115 -5.03 3.70 -3.79
C LEU A 115 -5.36 4.66 -4.93
N SER A 116 -6.64 4.74 -5.24
CA SER A 116 -7.24 5.78 -6.08
C SER A 116 -8.43 6.32 -5.29
N VAL A 117 -8.38 7.59 -4.91
CA VAL A 117 -9.42 8.22 -4.10
C VAL A 117 -9.88 9.50 -4.80
N PRO A 118 -11.19 9.75 -4.90
CA PRO A 118 -11.69 11.00 -5.44
C PRO A 118 -11.14 12.19 -4.64
N ALA A 119 -10.51 13.13 -5.34
CA ALA A 119 -9.95 14.34 -4.72
C ALA A 119 -11.02 15.37 -4.34
N THR A 120 -12.28 15.20 -4.80
CA THR A 120 -13.33 16.21 -4.62
C THR A 120 -13.95 16.12 -3.22
N PRO A 121 -13.84 17.18 -2.39
CA PRO A 121 -14.52 17.26 -1.11
C PRO A 121 -16.03 17.06 -1.26
N GLN A 122 -16.63 16.31 -0.34
CA GLN A 122 -18.06 16.14 -0.28
C GLN A 122 -18.72 17.16 0.64
N ARG A 123 -20.03 17.34 0.52
CA ARG A 123 -20.84 18.08 1.49
C ARG A 123 -21.84 17.13 2.12
N VAL A 124 -21.96 17.17 3.44
CA VAL A 124 -22.86 16.31 4.20
C VAL A 124 -23.80 17.14 5.07
N MET A 125 -24.91 16.54 5.45
CA MET A 125 -25.95 17.13 6.31
C MET A 125 -26.59 16.00 7.12
N TRP A 126 -25.92 15.56 8.19
CA TRP A 126 -26.43 14.53 9.10
C TRP A 126 -27.32 15.12 10.20
N ALA A 127 -27.07 16.40 10.54
CA ALA A 127 -27.99 17.24 11.29
C ALA A 127 -28.79 18.12 10.32
N GLU A 128 -30.11 18.12 10.47
CA GLU A 128 -31.02 18.85 9.57
C GLU A 128 -30.72 20.36 9.56
N GLY A 129 -30.68 20.96 8.37
CA GLY A 129 -30.40 22.39 8.19
C GLY A 129 -28.93 22.80 8.31
N PHE A 130 -28.05 21.90 8.76
CA PHE A 130 -26.63 22.20 8.98
C PHE A 130 -25.74 21.49 7.95
N ARG A 131 -25.33 22.19 6.90
CA ARG A 131 -24.39 21.65 5.91
C ARG A 131 -22.94 21.88 6.34
N VAL A 132 -22.10 20.87 6.17
CA VAL A 132 -20.66 20.90 6.48
C VAL A 132 -19.86 20.28 5.35
N HIS A 133 -18.62 20.73 5.17
CA HIS A 133 -17.69 20.09 4.24
C HIS A 133 -17.07 18.86 4.88
N LEU A 134 -17.00 17.78 4.08
CA LEU A 134 -16.30 16.55 4.37
C LEU A 134 -15.15 16.44 3.37
N PRO A 135 -14.01 17.11 3.63
CA PRO A 135 -12.86 17.05 2.74
C PRO A 135 -12.21 15.67 2.72
N LEU A 136 -12.31 14.92 3.83
CA LEU A 136 -11.59 13.67 3.98
C LEU A 136 -12.38 12.63 4.78
N LEU A 137 -12.44 11.41 4.24
CA LEU A 137 -13.01 10.23 4.88
C LEU A 137 -12.16 9.01 4.53
N VAL A 138 -11.65 8.32 5.54
CA VAL A 138 -11.08 6.96 5.44
C VAL A 138 -11.92 6.01 6.27
N ARG A 139 -12.28 4.86 5.70
CA ARG A 139 -13.13 3.85 6.35
C ARG A 139 -12.67 2.44 6.05
N ASP A 140 -13.05 1.52 6.93
CA ASP A 140 -12.95 0.08 6.71
C ASP A 140 -14.36 -0.53 6.88
N GLY A 141 -14.97 -0.95 5.77
CA GLY A 141 -16.39 -1.30 5.78
C GLY A 141 -17.25 -0.13 6.30
N GLU A 142 -18.05 -0.36 7.32
CA GLU A 142 -18.87 0.70 7.94
C GLU A 142 -18.11 1.53 9.00
N THR A 143 -16.93 1.06 9.42
CA THR A 143 -16.15 1.67 10.50
C THR A 143 -15.41 2.90 10.00
N VAL A 144 -15.61 4.02 10.68
CA VAL A 144 -14.85 5.25 10.41
C VAL A 144 -13.43 5.10 10.98
N VAL A 145 -12.43 5.15 10.10
CA VAL A 145 -11.01 5.14 10.48
C VAL A 145 -10.53 6.56 10.74
N TYR A 146 -10.84 7.47 9.82
CA TYR A 146 -10.50 8.88 9.93
C TYR A 146 -11.52 9.75 9.18
N LEU A 147 -11.91 10.88 9.74
CA LEU A 147 -12.93 11.75 9.15
C LEU A 147 -12.68 13.21 9.54
N GLU A 148 -12.80 14.12 8.58
CA GLU A 148 -12.70 15.56 8.83
C GLU A 148 -14.01 16.28 8.54
N LEU A 149 -14.41 17.19 9.42
CA LEU A 149 -15.49 18.14 9.19
C LEU A 149 -14.96 19.57 9.23
N VAL A 150 -15.31 20.35 8.22
CA VAL A 150 -14.92 21.76 8.10
C VAL A 150 -16.13 22.62 7.80
N GLY A 151 -16.36 23.69 8.57
CA GLY A 151 -17.43 24.64 8.27
C GLY A 151 -17.77 25.59 9.42
N PRO A 152 -18.90 26.31 9.32
CA PRO A 152 -19.38 27.18 10.39
C PRO A 152 -19.53 26.40 11.70
N ARG A 153 -19.12 27.01 12.82
CA ARG A 153 -19.10 26.40 14.16
C ARG A 153 -20.38 25.62 14.50
N GLN A 154 -21.54 26.26 14.36
CA GLN A 154 -22.82 25.61 14.67
C GLN A 154 -23.07 24.38 13.78
N ALA A 155 -22.71 24.44 12.50
CA ALA A 155 -22.90 23.34 11.58
C ALA A 155 -21.97 22.15 11.88
N VAL A 156 -20.70 22.42 12.19
CA VAL A 156 -19.74 21.38 12.59
C VAL A 156 -20.20 20.70 13.88
N HIS A 157 -20.55 21.48 14.90
CA HIS A 157 -21.03 20.95 16.18
C HIS A 157 -22.30 20.09 16.02
N ALA A 158 -23.29 20.56 15.25
CA ALA A 158 -24.54 19.82 15.04
C ALA A 158 -24.30 18.49 14.32
N ASN A 159 -23.53 18.50 13.22
CA ASN A 159 -23.18 17.27 12.49
C ASN A 159 -22.32 16.32 13.34
N TRP A 160 -21.44 16.85 14.18
CA TRP A 160 -20.64 16.05 15.09
C TRP A 160 -21.49 15.34 16.15
N ALA A 161 -22.44 16.05 16.75
CA ALA A 161 -23.39 15.46 17.71
C ALA A 161 -24.26 14.39 17.03
N ALA A 162 -24.71 14.64 15.80
CA ALA A 162 -25.42 13.64 15.01
C ALA A 162 -24.56 12.39 14.80
N LEU A 163 -23.32 12.53 14.34
CA LEU A 163 -22.39 11.41 14.15
C LEU A 163 -22.20 10.59 15.43
N ARG A 164 -22.02 11.24 16.58
CA ARG A 164 -21.79 10.58 17.88
C ARG A 164 -23.04 9.90 18.46
N THR A 165 -24.19 10.02 17.81
CA THR A 165 -25.40 9.30 18.23
C THR A 165 -25.24 7.82 17.88
N TYR A 166 -25.05 6.98 18.90
CA TYR A 166 -24.82 5.54 18.73
C TYR A 166 -25.91 4.84 17.90
N ASN A 167 -25.50 3.82 17.15
CA ASN A 167 -26.36 2.99 16.28
C ASN A 167 -27.09 3.74 15.16
N ARG A 168 -26.71 4.97 14.85
CA ARG A 168 -27.19 5.68 13.67
C ARG A 168 -26.31 5.34 12.48
N VAL A 169 -26.95 4.99 11.36
CA VAL A 169 -26.29 4.73 10.08
C VAL A 169 -26.39 5.97 9.21
N PHE A 170 -25.28 6.37 8.61
CA PHE A 170 -25.20 7.48 7.67
C PHE A 170 -24.78 6.97 6.30
N HIS A 171 -25.30 7.58 5.24
CA HIS A 171 -24.88 7.29 3.87
C HIS A 171 -23.99 8.41 3.35
N VAL A 172 -22.77 8.06 2.93
CA VAL A 172 -21.77 8.99 2.40
C VAL A 172 -20.99 8.31 1.28
N ALA A 173 -20.83 8.99 0.14
CA ALA A 173 -20.11 8.48 -1.02
C ALA A 173 -20.57 7.06 -1.44
N GLY A 174 -21.88 6.82 -1.39
CA GLY A 174 -22.48 5.51 -1.73
C GLY A 174 -22.28 4.41 -0.69
N ALA A 175 -21.64 4.70 0.45
CA ALA A 175 -21.34 3.75 1.50
C ALA A 175 -22.09 4.05 2.80
N ARG A 176 -22.29 3.00 3.61
CA ARG A 176 -22.80 3.10 4.98
C ARG A 176 -21.66 3.42 5.92
N LEU A 177 -21.91 4.33 6.86
CA LEU A 177 -21.04 4.69 7.96
C LEU A 177 -21.80 4.49 9.26
N SER A 178 -21.14 3.88 10.23
CA SER A 178 -21.62 3.79 11.61
C SER A 178 -20.47 4.11 12.57
N THR A 179 -20.82 4.60 13.76
CA THR A 179 -19.84 4.78 14.83
C THR A 179 -20.32 4.01 16.06
N CYS A 180 -19.45 3.17 16.59
CA CYS A 180 -19.69 2.38 17.77
C CYS A 180 -18.89 2.94 18.96
N LYS A 181 -19.36 2.71 20.18
CA LYS A 181 -18.64 3.15 21.40
C LYS A 181 -17.28 2.45 21.53
N GLU A 182 -17.19 1.22 21.03
CA GLU A 182 -16.02 0.35 21.11
C GLU A 182 -14.88 0.78 20.17
N ASP A 183 -15.18 1.60 19.15
CA ASP A 183 -14.20 2.12 18.18
C ASP A 183 -13.15 3.05 18.82
N GLY A 184 -13.40 3.52 20.05
CA GLY A 184 -12.45 4.33 20.82
C GLY A 184 -12.07 5.64 20.12
N LEU A 185 -13.03 6.27 19.43
CA LEU A 185 -12.80 7.41 18.55
C LEU A 185 -12.35 8.67 19.31
N THR A 186 -11.15 9.15 19.00
CA THR A 186 -10.60 10.42 19.52
C THR A 186 -11.00 11.59 18.62
N THR A 187 -11.19 12.77 19.23
CA THR A 187 -11.55 14.00 18.50
C THR A 187 -10.45 15.04 18.63
N LEU A 188 -9.95 15.51 17.50
CA LEU A 188 -9.10 16.69 17.41
C LEU A 188 -9.96 17.87 16.94
N LYS A 189 -9.74 19.05 17.54
CA LYS A 189 -10.54 20.25 17.25
C LYS A 189 -9.61 21.42 17.05
N ALA A 190 -9.84 22.18 15.99
CA ALA A 190 -9.21 23.45 15.74
C ALA A 190 -10.25 24.46 15.25
N THR A 191 -9.97 25.75 15.50
CA THR A 191 -10.68 26.85 14.83
C THR A 191 -9.71 27.45 13.82
N LEU A 192 -10.16 27.53 12.57
CA LEU A 192 -9.39 28.07 11.45
C LEU A 192 -9.38 29.62 11.51
N PRO A 193 -8.40 30.28 10.86
CA PRO A 193 -8.34 31.75 10.80
C PRO A 193 -9.60 32.42 10.22
N SER A 194 -10.37 31.70 9.40
CA SER A 194 -11.66 32.15 8.85
C SER A 194 -12.80 32.16 9.88
N GLY A 195 -12.57 31.70 11.11
CA GLY A 195 -13.59 31.51 12.14
C GLY A 195 -14.42 30.23 11.98
N TRP A 196 -14.11 29.41 10.96
CA TRP A 196 -14.69 28.07 10.81
C TRP A 196 -14.04 27.09 11.78
N ASP A 197 -14.77 26.04 12.16
CA ASP A 197 -14.20 24.94 12.93
C ASP A 197 -13.76 23.79 12.00
N HIS A 198 -12.67 23.14 12.38
CA HIS A 198 -12.12 21.95 11.75
C HIS A 198 -11.99 20.85 12.80
N TRP A 199 -12.85 19.84 12.71
CA TRP A 199 -12.91 18.74 13.67
C TRP A 199 -12.56 17.44 12.97
N CYS A 200 -11.62 16.70 13.53
CA CYS A 200 -11.17 15.41 13.01
C CYS A 200 -11.52 14.28 13.98
N LEU A 201 -12.03 13.17 13.45
CA LEU A 201 -12.32 11.95 14.17
C LEU A 201 -11.26 10.92 13.79
N ILE A 202 -10.63 10.31 14.79
CA ILE A 202 -9.55 9.35 14.58
C ILE A 202 -9.88 8.08 15.34
N HIS A 203 -9.91 6.95 14.64
CA HIS A 203 -10.07 5.65 15.26
C HIS A 203 -8.89 5.33 16.17
N ARG A 204 -9.13 4.64 17.29
CA ARG A 204 -8.07 4.29 18.26
C ARG A 204 -6.90 3.56 17.59
N GLN A 205 -7.22 2.57 16.75
CA GLN A 205 -6.25 1.79 15.97
C GLN A 205 -5.60 2.56 14.80
N ALA A 206 -5.99 3.83 14.56
CA ALA A 206 -5.31 4.73 13.62
C ALA A 206 -4.36 5.71 14.35
N SER A 207 -4.16 5.54 15.66
CA SER A 207 -3.30 6.37 16.49
C SER A 207 -2.24 5.52 17.19
N CYS A 208 -0.97 5.71 16.83
CA CYS A 208 0.14 4.95 17.42
C CYS A 208 0.18 5.04 18.95
N ALA A 209 -0.26 6.17 19.51
CA ALA A 209 -0.24 6.41 20.95
C ALA A 209 -1.40 5.72 21.71
N GLN A 210 -2.48 5.36 21.03
CA GLN A 210 -3.70 4.83 21.66
C GLN A 210 -4.06 3.42 21.20
N MET A 211 -3.44 2.93 20.13
CA MET A 211 -3.71 1.61 19.58
C MET A 211 -3.44 0.50 20.58
N THR A 212 -4.12 -0.63 20.40
CA THR A 212 -3.89 -1.82 21.23
C THR A 212 -2.95 -2.75 20.50
N PRO A 213 -1.77 -3.10 21.05
CA PRO A 213 -0.85 -4.04 20.41
C PRO A 213 -1.51 -5.40 20.12
N GLY A 214 -1.02 -6.10 19.09
CA GLY A 214 -1.54 -7.39 18.64
C GLY A 214 -2.96 -7.33 18.04
N GLN A 215 -3.42 -6.15 17.61
CA GLN A 215 -4.69 -5.96 16.91
C GLN A 215 -4.45 -5.31 15.55
N PRO A 216 -5.37 -5.46 14.58
CA PRO A 216 -5.28 -4.72 13.34
C PRO A 216 -5.21 -3.22 13.59
N PHE A 217 -4.31 -2.55 12.86
CA PHE A 217 -4.16 -1.11 12.90
C PHE A 217 -4.37 -0.47 11.53
N TYR A 218 -4.59 0.84 11.54
CA TYR A 218 -4.88 1.59 10.34
C TYR A 218 -3.82 2.67 10.11
N LEU A 219 -3.44 2.83 8.84
CA LEU A 219 -2.56 3.90 8.38
C LEU A 219 -3.37 4.80 7.45
N VAL A 220 -3.47 6.08 7.77
CA VAL A 220 -4.05 7.09 6.89
C VAL A 220 -2.95 7.63 5.99
N ASP A 221 -3.14 7.56 4.68
CA ASP A 221 -2.15 8.00 3.69
C ASP A 221 -2.68 9.21 2.92
N LEU A 222 -2.32 10.39 3.43
CA LEU A 222 -2.71 11.67 2.85
C LEU A 222 -1.97 11.98 1.54
N ASN A 223 -0.78 11.42 1.37
CA ASN A 223 0.12 11.73 0.25
C ASN A 223 0.10 10.65 -0.83
N LEU A 224 -0.63 9.56 -0.61
CA LEU A 224 -0.65 8.37 -1.47
C LEU A 224 0.78 7.88 -1.75
N ALA A 225 1.61 7.89 -0.70
CA ALA A 225 3.00 7.48 -0.78
C ALA A 225 3.09 5.97 -1.09
N PRO A 226 4.14 5.49 -1.78
CA PRO A 226 4.28 4.06 -2.04
C PRO A 226 4.38 3.24 -0.74
N ILE A 227 4.96 3.84 0.31
CA ILE A 227 5.03 3.32 1.68
C ILE A 227 4.75 4.49 2.65
N PRO A 228 3.70 4.43 3.48
CA PRO A 228 3.46 5.44 4.50
C PRO A 228 4.61 5.49 5.52
N ALA A 229 5.12 6.68 5.82
CA ALA A 229 6.21 6.86 6.81
C ALA A 229 5.82 6.37 8.22
N THR A 230 4.52 6.31 8.51
CA THR A 230 3.97 5.80 9.77
C THR A 230 3.93 4.27 9.86
N PHE A 231 4.18 3.54 8.76
CA PHE A 231 4.09 2.08 8.75
C PHE A 231 5.00 1.43 9.78
N PHE A 232 6.30 1.74 9.75
CA PHE A 232 7.26 1.11 10.66
C PHE A 232 6.98 1.41 12.14
N PRO A 233 6.82 2.69 12.58
CA PRO A 233 6.50 2.98 13.98
C PRO A 233 5.26 2.25 14.49
N PHE A 234 4.21 2.16 13.67
CA PHE A 234 3.01 1.42 14.04
C PHE A 234 3.28 -0.09 14.11
N LEU A 235 3.91 -0.66 13.09
CA LEU A 235 4.19 -2.09 13.05
C LEU A 235 5.07 -2.52 14.23
N SER A 236 6.13 -1.76 14.54
CA SER A 236 7.03 -2.03 15.66
C SER A 236 6.36 -1.92 17.03
N HIS A 237 5.32 -1.08 17.14
CA HIS A 237 4.57 -0.96 18.39
C HIS A 237 3.46 -2.01 18.50
N ALA A 238 2.91 -2.46 17.36
CA ALA A 238 1.83 -3.43 17.31
C ALA A 238 2.33 -4.87 17.48
N LEU A 239 3.50 -5.20 16.93
CA LEU A 239 4.09 -6.54 17.00
C LEU A 239 5.05 -6.67 18.19
N SER A 240 5.05 -7.85 18.81
CA SER A 240 6.04 -8.22 19.84
C SER A 240 7.40 -8.63 19.26
N LEU A 241 7.58 -8.52 17.95
CA LEU A 241 8.80 -8.91 17.25
C LEU A 241 9.83 -7.77 17.27
N PRO A 242 11.13 -8.06 17.49
CA PRO A 242 12.17 -7.05 17.35
C PRO A 242 12.39 -6.73 15.87
N LEU A 243 11.83 -5.62 15.40
CA LEU A 243 11.94 -5.18 14.01
C LEU A 243 12.98 -4.07 13.86
N LEU A 244 13.72 -4.09 12.75
CA LEU A 244 14.66 -3.03 12.38
C LEU A 244 14.05 -2.08 11.36
N ALA A 245 14.38 -0.78 11.47
CA ALA A 245 13.85 0.24 10.55
C ALA A 245 14.25 -0.02 9.08
N GLY A 246 15.45 -0.59 8.86
CA GLY A 246 15.91 -0.98 7.53
C GLY A 246 15.04 -2.06 6.85
N TRP A 247 14.19 -2.77 7.60
CA TRP A 247 13.32 -3.82 7.06
C TRP A 247 11.99 -3.28 6.54
N THR A 248 11.69 -2.00 6.76
CA THR A 248 10.39 -1.36 6.44
C THR A 248 9.92 -1.68 5.03
N GLU A 249 10.79 -1.52 4.04
CA GLU A 249 10.42 -1.72 2.64
C GLU A 249 10.09 -3.19 2.34
N TYR A 250 10.90 -4.11 2.83
CA TYR A 250 10.69 -5.54 2.66
C TYR A 250 9.39 -6.00 3.33
N LEU A 251 9.19 -5.61 4.60
CA LEU A 251 7.98 -5.94 5.36
C LEU A 251 6.71 -5.38 4.72
N TRP A 252 6.80 -4.17 4.15
CA TRP A 252 5.68 -3.58 3.41
C TRP A 252 5.33 -4.39 2.17
N VAL A 253 6.33 -4.72 1.35
CA VAL A 253 6.11 -5.44 0.09
C VAL A 253 5.59 -6.85 0.36
N GLU A 254 6.26 -7.62 1.21
CA GLU A 254 5.84 -8.98 1.53
C GLU A 254 4.52 -9.03 2.30
N GLY A 255 4.29 -8.10 3.23
CA GLY A 255 3.03 -7.97 3.94
C GLY A 255 1.87 -7.70 2.98
N ARG A 256 2.07 -6.89 1.94
CA ARG A 256 1.07 -6.67 0.89
C ARG A 256 0.86 -7.91 0.01
N LEU A 257 1.92 -8.59 -0.39
CA LEU A 257 1.82 -9.80 -1.21
C LEU A 257 1.10 -10.95 -0.49
N ARG A 258 1.25 -11.03 0.85
CA ARG A 258 0.59 -12.04 1.70
C ARG A 258 -0.76 -11.59 2.25
N GLY A 259 -1.23 -10.39 1.90
CA GLY A 259 -2.52 -9.87 2.34
C GLY A 259 -2.59 -9.41 3.79
N LEU A 260 -1.45 -9.28 4.48
CA LEU A 260 -1.34 -8.70 5.82
C LEU A 260 -1.48 -7.17 5.81
N VAL A 261 -1.21 -6.53 4.68
CA VAL A 261 -1.39 -5.09 4.45
C VAL A 261 -2.41 -4.90 3.33
N GLN A 262 -3.59 -4.40 3.67
CA GLN A 262 -4.74 -4.29 2.78
C GLN A 262 -5.15 -2.83 2.57
N PRO A 263 -5.50 -2.41 1.35
CA PRO A 263 -5.90 -1.03 1.08
C PRO A 263 -7.32 -0.72 1.56
N LEU A 264 -7.50 0.50 2.04
CA LEU A 264 -8.78 1.12 2.41
C LEU A 264 -9.10 2.25 1.42
N SER A 265 -9.39 1.90 0.16
CA SER A 265 -9.67 2.90 -0.89
C SER A 265 -11.15 2.98 -1.26
N VAL A 266 -11.91 1.90 -1.07
CA VAL A 266 -13.30 1.83 -1.52
C VAL A 266 -14.18 2.78 -0.70
N GLY A 267 -14.78 3.77 -1.35
CA GLY A 267 -15.66 4.77 -0.72
C GLY A 267 -14.97 5.66 0.31
N CYS A 268 -13.65 5.84 0.18
CA CYS A 268 -12.91 6.91 0.85
C CYS A 268 -13.02 8.22 0.05
N ILE A 269 -12.72 9.35 0.70
CA ILE A 269 -12.75 10.70 0.12
C ILE A 269 -11.46 11.40 0.50
N GLY A 270 -10.82 12.07 -0.47
CA GLY A 270 -9.64 12.92 -0.24
C GLY A 270 -8.33 12.17 0.04
N ALA A 271 -8.38 11.06 0.78
CA ALA A 271 -7.22 10.24 1.12
C ALA A 271 -7.56 8.76 1.17
N GLY A 272 -6.55 7.92 0.96
CA GLY A 272 -6.66 6.47 1.16
C GLY A 272 -6.15 6.07 2.54
N GLY A 273 -6.23 4.77 2.81
CA GLY A 273 -5.57 4.21 3.97
C GLY A 273 -5.19 2.75 3.76
N TRP A 274 -4.65 2.16 4.81
CA TRP A 274 -4.26 0.77 4.86
C TRP A 274 -4.72 0.16 6.17
N ARG A 275 -5.23 -1.07 6.11
CA ARG A 275 -5.39 -1.95 7.27
C ARG A 275 -4.20 -2.88 7.32
N VAL A 276 -3.58 -2.98 8.48
CA VAL A 276 -2.46 -3.88 8.75
C VAL A 276 -2.88 -4.89 9.80
N HIS A 277 -2.87 -6.18 9.46
CA HIS A 277 -3.26 -7.29 10.33
C HIS A 277 -2.07 -7.69 11.22
N ALA A 278 -1.86 -6.95 12.31
CA ALA A 278 -0.81 -7.24 13.29
C ALA A 278 -1.20 -8.37 14.28
N ASP A 279 -2.45 -8.81 14.24
CA ASP A 279 -2.97 -9.99 14.93
C ASP A 279 -2.50 -11.31 14.29
N ASP A 280 -2.14 -11.30 13.00
CA ASP A 280 -1.50 -12.43 12.33
C ASP A 280 0.02 -12.44 12.57
N THR A 281 0.41 -12.67 13.83
CA THR A 281 1.82 -12.74 14.25
C THR A 281 2.58 -13.81 13.48
N ALA A 282 1.96 -14.97 13.20
CA ALA A 282 2.59 -16.08 12.49
C ALA A 282 2.94 -15.69 11.04
N GLY A 283 2.07 -14.94 10.36
CA GLY A 283 2.32 -14.39 9.03
C GLY A 283 3.53 -13.45 9.02
N TRP A 284 3.64 -12.55 10.00
CA TRP A 284 4.79 -11.64 10.13
C TRP A 284 6.09 -12.38 10.48
N GLU A 285 6.05 -13.35 11.38
CA GLU A 285 7.19 -14.21 11.73
C GLU A 285 7.70 -14.99 10.51
N ALA A 286 6.80 -15.51 9.68
CA ALA A 286 7.15 -16.19 8.45
C ALA A 286 7.88 -15.25 7.47
N ILE A 287 7.37 -14.03 7.28
CA ILE A 287 8.02 -13.00 6.43
C ILE A 287 9.44 -12.71 6.92
N VAL A 288 9.61 -12.46 8.22
CA VAL A 288 10.91 -12.14 8.83
C VAL A 288 11.87 -13.31 8.70
N SER A 289 11.42 -14.52 9.06
CA SER A 289 12.24 -15.74 9.01
C SER A 289 12.72 -16.05 7.59
N GLU A 290 11.84 -15.88 6.60
CA GLU A 290 12.17 -16.03 5.19
C GLU A 290 13.16 -14.97 4.72
N GLY A 291 12.94 -13.70 5.07
CA GLY A 291 13.83 -12.61 4.69
C GLY A 291 15.23 -12.77 5.26
N LEU A 292 15.36 -13.26 6.49
CA LEU A 292 16.64 -13.57 7.11
C LEU A 292 17.31 -14.78 6.45
N ARG A 293 16.56 -15.87 6.19
CA ARG A 293 17.07 -17.08 5.52
C ARG A 293 17.61 -16.75 4.12
N GLU A 294 16.95 -15.86 3.41
CA GLU A 294 17.31 -15.46 2.05
C GLU A 294 18.30 -14.28 2.00
N ARG A 295 18.75 -13.80 3.16
CA ARG A 295 19.65 -12.65 3.30
C ARG A 295 19.13 -11.37 2.64
N LEU A 296 17.80 -11.24 2.54
CA LEU A 296 17.11 -10.02 2.14
C LEU A 296 16.96 -9.06 3.31
N LEU A 297 16.98 -9.60 4.54
CA LEU A 297 17.07 -8.86 5.78
C LEU A 297 18.47 -9.06 6.37
N LEU A 298 19.09 -7.96 6.77
CA LEU A 298 20.40 -7.96 7.44
C LEU A 298 20.21 -7.60 8.92
N TRP A 299 20.98 -8.26 9.78
CA TRP A 299 21.18 -7.84 11.16
C TRP A 299 22.14 -6.64 11.17
N GLU A 300 21.84 -5.61 11.95
CA GLU A 300 22.57 -4.34 12.00
C GLU A 300 24.09 -4.46 12.22
N GLU A 301 24.59 -5.58 12.78
CA GLU A 301 26.03 -5.86 12.90
C GLU A 301 26.79 -5.84 11.56
N THR A 302 26.13 -6.10 10.43
CA THR A 302 26.77 -6.04 9.10
C THR A 302 26.85 -4.62 8.52
N ALA A 303 25.97 -3.71 8.91
CA ALA A 303 26.03 -2.32 8.44
C ALA A 303 27.23 -1.58 9.04
N TYR A 304 27.57 -1.87 10.29
CA TYR A 304 28.76 -1.34 10.96
C TYR A 304 30.07 -1.84 10.33
N LEU A 305 30.15 -3.12 9.97
CA LEU A 305 31.37 -3.70 9.40
C LEU A 305 31.64 -3.26 7.96
N THR A 306 30.59 -3.01 7.17
CA THR A 306 30.72 -2.55 5.77
C THR A 306 31.21 -1.10 5.68
N ASP A 307 30.82 -0.24 6.63
CA ASP A 307 31.30 1.16 6.70
C ASP A 307 32.75 1.25 7.23
N GLN A 308 33.21 0.26 8.01
CA GLN A 308 34.62 0.20 8.43
C GLN A 308 35.54 -0.33 7.34
N THR A 309 35.12 -1.31 6.54
CA THR A 309 35.96 -1.80 5.43
C THR A 309 36.17 -0.76 4.32
N GLN A 310 35.26 0.21 4.16
CA GLN A 310 35.44 1.31 3.20
C GLN A 310 36.31 2.46 3.72
N ARG A 311 36.60 2.52 5.02
CA ARG A 311 37.45 3.57 5.62
C ARG A 311 38.92 3.16 5.76
N GLU A 312 39.26 1.90 5.56
CA GLU A 312 40.62 1.35 5.78
C GLU A 312 41.42 1.04 4.51
N GLU A 313 41.15 1.67 3.36
CA GLU A 313 42.13 1.74 2.26
C GLU A 313 42.82 3.13 2.17
N PRO A 314 43.87 3.40 2.97
CA PRO A 314 44.81 4.46 2.66
C PRO A 314 45.82 3.98 1.61
N SER A 315 45.67 4.54 0.42
CA SER A 315 46.69 4.76 -0.62
C SER A 315 48.15 4.64 -0.14
N LEU A 316 48.76 3.47 -0.34
CA LEU A 316 50.22 3.32 -0.36
C LEU A 316 50.73 3.63 -1.77
N ALA A 317 51.09 4.90 -2.00
CA ALA A 317 51.91 5.28 -3.16
C ALA A 317 53.40 5.16 -2.80
N PRO A 318 54.25 4.54 -3.63
CA PRO A 318 55.68 4.46 -3.38
C PRO A 318 56.37 5.78 -3.76
N SER A 319 57.03 6.43 -2.80
CA SER A 319 57.93 7.55 -3.05
C SER A 319 59.25 7.03 -3.64
N HIS A 320 59.56 7.40 -4.88
CA HIS A 320 60.88 7.21 -5.49
C HIS A 320 61.90 8.25 -4.98
N PRO A 321 63.20 7.90 -4.95
CA PRO A 321 64.26 8.79 -4.48
C PRO A 321 64.83 9.66 -5.61
N THR A 322 65.21 10.89 -5.28
CA THR A 322 66.22 11.71 -5.96
C THR A 322 67.06 12.41 -4.90
#